data_AF-A0A9P6HG01-F1
#
_entry.id   AF-A0A9P6HG01-F1
#
_cell.length_a   1.000
_cell.length_b   1.000
_cell.length_c   1.000
_cell.angle_alpha   90.00
_cell.angle_beta   90.00
_cell.angle_gamma   90.00
#
_symmetry.space_group_name_H-M   'P 1'
#
loop_
_entity.id
_entity.type
_entity.pdbx_description
1 polymer ?
#
loop_
_entity_poly.entity_id
_entity_poly.type
_entity_poly.pdbx_seq_one_letter_code
_entity_poly.pdbx_strand_id
1 'polypeptide(L)'
;FSQYVHVPKSELDEAQLRALEEHEISQGPLSVLQQAVRNHTQVLISLRNNKKLLARVKAFDRHSNMVLENVKEMWTEMPKGKNKKPVNKDRFISKMFLRWVSSCRMHALSGKLTLSSGVTLLF
;
A
#
# COMPACT_ATOMS: atom_id res chain seq x y z
N PHE A 1 -16.18 -19.81 -0.97
CA PHE A 1 -15.96 -20.12 -2.39
C PHE A 1 -16.96 -19.31 -3.20
N SER A 2 -16.52 -18.24 -3.87
CA SER A 2 -17.40 -17.48 -4.76
C SER A 2 -17.68 -18.31 -6.02
N GLN A 3 -18.96 -18.45 -6.36
CA GLN A 3 -19.49 -19.29 -7.44
C GLN A 3 -19.12 -18.82 -8.87
N TYR A 4 -18.32 -17.76 -8.99
CA TYR A 4 -18.04 -17.07 -10.26
C TYR A 4 -16.56 -17.13 -10.67
N VAL A 5 -15.69 -17.78 -9.90
CA VAL A 5 -14.23 -17.83 -10.17
C VAL A 5 -13.90 -18.56 -11.48
N HIS A 6 -14.77 -19.47 -11.93
CA HIS A 6 -14.61 -20.23 -13.17
C HIS A 6 -15.44 -19.70 -14.35
N VAL A 7 -16.21 -18.63 -14.16
CA VAL A 7 -17.04 -18.06 -15.24
C VAL A 7 -16.21 -17.03 -16.02
N PRO A 8 -16.15 -17.13 -17.35
CA PRO A 8 -15.41 -16.15 -18.16
C PRO A 8 -16.00 -14.75 -17.98
N LYS A 9 -15.13 -13.75 -17.76
CA LYS A 9 -15.50 -12.34 -17.48
C LYS A 9 -16.38 -11.70 -18.57
N SER A 10 -16.48 -12.32 -19.75
CA SER A 10 -17.32 -11.88 -20.87
C SER A 10 -18.81 -12.16 -20.71
N GLU A 11 -19.21 -13.05 -19.80
CA GLU A 11 -20.61 -13.48 -19.62
C GLU A 11 -21.27 -12.90 -18.36
N LEU A 12 -20.55 -12.10 -17.57
CA LEU A 12 -21.04 -11.54 -16.32
C LEU A 12 -21.65 -10.15 -16.53
N ASP A 13 -22.77 -9.91 -15.85
CA ASP A 13 -23.42 -8.60 -15.79
C ASP A 13 -22.58 -7.62 -14.94
N GLU A 14 -22.73 -6.31 -15.13
CA GLU A 14 -21.87 -5.29 -14.47
C GLU A 14 -21.90 -5.39 -12.94
N ALA A 15 -23.05 -5.74 -12.37
CA ALA A 15 -23.21 -5.93 -10.93
C ALA A 15 -22.42 -7.16 -10.42
N GLN A 16 -22.38 -8.23 -11.20
CA GLN A 16 -21.67 -9.46 -10.85
C GLN A 16 -20.16 -9.28 -10.98
N LEU A 17 -19.72 -8.48 -11.95
CA LEU A 17 -18.30 -8.13 -12.12
C LEU A 17 -17.77 -7.36 -10.90
N ARG A 18 -18.53 -6.38 -10.38
CA ARG A 18 -18.17 -5.67 -9.14
C ARG A 18 -18.11 -6.59 -7.94
N ALA A 19 -19.06 -7.52 -7.80
CA ALA A 19 -19.08 -8.47 -6.70
C ALA A 19 -17.87 -9.43 -6.75
N LEU A 20 -17.45 -9.84 -7.96
CA LEU A 20 -16.24 -10.64 -8.16
C LEU A 20 -14.99 -9.83 -7.78
N GLU A 21 -14.90 -8.57 -8.22
CA GLU A 21 -13.78 -7.68 -7.88
C GLU A 21 -13.69 -7.43 -6.36
N GLU A 22 -14.82 -7.17 -5.69
CA GLU A 22 -14.86 -7.03 -4.23
C GLU A 22 -14.41 -8.32 -3.52
N HIS A 23 -14.81 -9.49 -4.05
CA HIS A 23 -14.39 -10.77 -3.50
C HIS A 23 -12.88 -10.98 -3.66
N GLU A 24 -12.33 -10.72 -4.85
CA GLU A 24 -10.88 -10.76 -5.14
C GLU A 24 -10.09 -9.79 -4.25
N ILE A 25 -10.62 -8.59 -4.00
CA ILE A 25 -10.02 -7.61 -3.11
C ILE A 25 -10.02 -8.10 -1.66
N SER A 26 -11.12 -8.69 -1.21
CA SER A 26 -11.29 -9.13 0.18
C SER A 26 -10.52 -10.41 0.54
N GLN A 27 -10.35 -11.31 -0.42
CA GLN A 27 -9.71 -12.63 -0.22
C GLN A 27 -8.27 -12.67 -0.71
N GLY A 28 -7.83 -11.66 -1.47
CA GLY A 28 -6.51 -11.60 -2.07
C GLY A 28 -5.45 -10.85 -1.24
N PRO A 29 -4.23 -10.70 -1.76
CA PRO A 29 -3.14 -9.94 -1.13
C PRO A 29 -3.46 -8.44 -0.95
N LEU A 30 -4.48 -7.93 -1.64
CA LEU A 30 -4.99 -6.56 -1.48
C LEU A 30 -5.86 -6.39 -0.22
N SER A 31 -6.26 -7.48 0.45
CA SER A 31 -7.06 -7.44 1.68
C SER A 31 -6.38 -6.63 2.80
N VAL A 32 -5.04 -6.65 2.86
CA VAL A 32 -4.23 -5.84 3.79
C VAL A 32 -4.49 -4.34 3.59
N LEU A 33 -4.69 -3.90 2.35
CA LEU A 33 -5.00 -2.51 2.03
C LEU A 33 -6.44 -2.17 2.42
N GLN A 34 -7.37 -3.10 2.22
CA GLN A 34 -8.75 -2.93 2.65
C GLN A 34 -8.84 -2.80 4.17
N GLN A 35 -8.09 -3.62 4.91
CA GLN A 35 -7.97 -3.51 6.36
C GLN A 35 -7.31 -2.20 6.77
N ALA A 36 -6.28 -1.74 6.05
CA ALA A 36 -5.60 -0.48 6.34
C ALA A 36 -6.51 0.74 6.17
N VAL A 37 -7.39 0.74 5.15
CA VAL A 37 -8.41 1.78 4.95
C VAL A 37 -9.45 1.74 6.06
N ARG A 38 -10.00 0.56 6.38
CA ARG A 38 -11.03 0.38 7.43
C ARG A 38 -10.54 0.80 8.81
N ASN A 39 -9.32 0.41 9.15
CA ASN A 39 -8.72 0.69 10.45
C ASN A 39 -8.00 2.05 10.50
N HIS A 40 -7.99 2.80 9.38
CA HIS A 40 -7.22 4.03 9.22
C HIS A 40 -5.75 3.89 9.67
N THR A 41 -5.13 2.73 9.44
CA THR A 41 -3.77 2.45 9.92
C THR A 41 -2.74 3.20 9.08
N GLN A 42 -1.60 3.48 9.71
CA GLN A 42 -0.46 4.02 8.98
C GLN A 42 0.22 2.91 8.17
N VAL A 43 0.58 3.25 6.95
CA VAL A 43 1.33 2.41 6.02
C VAL A 43 2.64 3.09 5.65
N LEU A 44 3.70 2.30 5.53
CA LEU A 44 4.98 2.73 4.99
C LEU A 44 5.11 2.26 3.55
N ILE A 45 5.24 3.20 2.63
CA ILE A 45 5.40 2.92 1.21
C ILE A 45 6.83 3.25 0.84
N SER A 46 7.60 2.24 0.45
CA SER A 46 8.96 2.41 -0.07
C SER A 46 8.89 2.59 -1.58
N LEU A 47 9.37 3.73 -2.06
CA LEU A 47 9.45 4.07 -3.48
C LEU A 47 10.79 3.62 -4.08
N ARG A 48 10.85 3.45 -5.41
CA ARG A 48 12.11 3.13 -6.14
C ARG A 48 13.21 4.18 -6.01
N ASN A 49 12.84 5.43 -5.71
CA ASN A 49 13.76 6.55 -5.58
C ASN A 49 14.45 6.61 -4.21
N ASN A 50 14.46 5.51 -3.44
CA ASN A 50 14.95 5.42 -2.06
C ASN A 50 14.27 6.37 -1.07
N LYS A 51 13.10 6.92 -1.43
CA LYS A 51 12.26 7.67 -0.52
C LYS A 51 11.23 6.77 0.12
N LYS A 52 10.83 7.11 1.34
CA LYS A 52 9.80 6.40 2.09
C LYS A 52 8.65 7.34 2.37
N LEU A 53 7.42 6.89 2.17
CA LEU A 53 6.21 7.64 2.51
C LEU A 53 5.55 6.97 3.71
N LEU A 54 5.37 7.70 4.79
CA LEU A 54 4.50 7.29 5.88
C LEU A 54 3.14 7.97 5.67
N ALA A 55 2.10 7.20 5.43
CA ALA A 55 0.80 7.75 5.03
C ALA A 55 -0.36 6.94 5.60
N ARG A 56 -1.57 7.49 5.52
CA ARG A 56 -2.82 6.73 5.70
C ARG A 56 -3.51 6.60 4.36
N VAL A 57 -3.97 5.39 4.03
CA VAL A 57 -4.71 5.13 2.80
C VAL A 57 -6.17 5.52 3.03
N LYS A 58 -6.69 6.41 2.18
CA LYS A 58 -8.10 6.83 2.20
C LYS A 58 -8.96 5.99 1.25
N ALA A 59 -8.41 5.70 0.08
CA ALA A 59 -9.05 4.88 -0.94
C ALA A 59 -7.97 4.18 -1.78
N PHE A 60 -8.34 3.05 -2.37
CA PHE A 60 -7.51 2.34 -3.34
C PHE A 60 -8.40 1.78 -4.46
N ASP A 61 -7.77 1.42 -5.56
CA ASP A 61 -8.41 0.82 -6.73
C ASP A 61 -7.72 -0.52 -7.10
N ARG A 62 -8.30 -1.30 -8.02
CA ARG A 62 -7.76 -2.58 -8.52
C ARG A 62 -6.36 -2.45 -9.13
N HIS A 63 -6.05 -1.29 -9.71
CA HIS A 63 -4.71 -0.97 -10.22
C HIS A 63 -3.72 -0.64 -9.10
N SER A 64 -4.12 -0.78 -7.82
CA SER A 64 -3.38 -0.36 -6.64
C SER A 64 -3.04 1.14 -6.63
N ASN A 65 -3.76 1.94 -7.42
CA ASN A 65 -3.73 3.40 -7.28
C ASN A 65 -4.31 3.76 -5.92
N MET A 66 -3.66 4.69 -5.22
CA MET A 66 -4.03 5.03 -3.85
C MET A 66 -4.21 6.53 -3.68
N VAL A 67 -5.25 6.87 -2.93
CA VAL A 67 -5.43 8.20 -2.35
C VAL A 67 -4.89 8.15 -0.94
N LEU A 68 -3.87 8.98 -0.67
CA LEU A 68 -3.18 9.05 0.61
C LEU A 68 -3.47 10.38 1.29
N GLU A 69 -3.63 10.34 2.60
CA GLU A 69 -3.78 11.52 3.47
C GLU A 69 -2.71 11.52 4.57
N ASN A 70 -2.35 12.71 5.05
CA ASN A 70 -1.34 12.91 6.09
C ASN A 70 0.00 12.24 5.73
N VAL A 71 0.50 12.52 4.53
CA VAL A 71 1.70 11.89 3.98
C VAL A 71 2.94 12.59 4.52
N LYS A 72 3.84 11.81 5.11
CA LYS A 72 5.19 12.23 5.47
C LYS A 72 6.19 11.55 4.54
N GLU A 73 6.74 12.32 3.60
CA GLU A 73 7.82 11.88 2.72
C GLU A 73 9.15 12.02 3.47
N MET A 74 9.92 10.94 3.53
CA MET A 74 11.20 10.87 4.23
C MET A 74 12.29 10.41 3.26
N TRP A 75 13.42 11.12 3.24
CA TRP A 75 14.59 10.72 2.48
C TRP A 75 15.88 11.10 3.21
N THR A 76 16.94 10.40 2.88
CA THR A 76 18.27 10.68 3.42
C THR A 76 19.11 11.32 2.33
N GLU A 77 19.61 12.52 2.59
CA GLU A 77 20.61 13.15 1.73
C GLU A 77 22.00 12.77 2.23
N MET A 78 22.81 12.22 1.33
CA MET A 78 24.24 12.05 1.55
C MET A 78 24.96 13.29 1.02
N PRO A 79 25.47 14.17 1.90
CA PRO A 79 26.27 15.31 1.48
C PRO A 79 27.53 14.84 0.74
N LYS A 80 27.81 15.42 -0.43
CA LYS A 80 29.05 15.18 -1.20
C LYS A 80 30.24 15.80 -0.46
N GLY A 81 30.80 15.09 0.52
CA GLY A 81 31.98 15.51 1.27
C GLY A 81 32.50 14.42 2.20
N LYS A 82 33.83 14.27 2.29
CA LYS A 82 34.54 13.10 2.85
C LYS A 82 34.27 12.75 4.33
N ASN A 83 33.43 13.46 5.09
CA ASN A 83 33.19 13.19 6.51
C ASN A 83 31.83 13.69 7.06
N LYS A 84 30.81 13.88 6.21
CA LYS A 84 29.53 14.43 6.67
C LYS A 84 28.50 13.32 6.94
N LYS A 85 27.83 13.40 8.09
CA LYS A 85 26.78 12.46 8.51
C LYS A 85 25.58 12.54 7.53
N PRO A 86 24.91 11.41 7.25
CA PRO A 86 23.66 11.41 6.49
C PRO A 86 22.62 12.31 7.19
N VAL A 87 21.99 13.20 6.42
CA VAL A 87 20.97 14.11 6.94
C VAL A 87 19.61 13.57 6.52
N ASN A 88 18.77 13.26 7.51
CA ASN A 88 17.40 12.86 7.26
C ASN A 88 16.55 14.11 7.06
N LYS A 89 15.86 14.18 5.92
CA LYS A 89 14.88 15.21 5.63
C LYS A 89 13.50 14.59 5.58
N ASP A 90 12.52 15.38 6.00
CA ASP A 90 11.12 15.04 5.83
C ASP A 90 10.32 16.21 5.29
N ARG A 91 9.24 15.87 4.57
CA ARG A 91 8.27 16.82 4.04
C ARG A 91 6.87 16.30 4.34
N PHE A 92 6.01 17.19 4.81
CA PHE A 92 4.59 16.90 5.01
C PHE A 92 3.77 17.30 3.78
N ILE A 93 2.85 16.42 3.37
CA ILE A 93 1.91 16.62 2.28
C ILE A 93 0.52 16.18 2.78
N SER A 94 -0.45 17.09 2.80
CA SER A 94 -1.77 16.81 3.37
C SER A 94 -2.56 15.76 2.59
N LYS A 95 -2.51 15.82 1.25
CA LYS A 95 -3.20 14.90 0.33
C LYS A 95 -2.30 14.56 -0.85
N MET A 96 -2.23 13.28 -1.22
CA MET A 96 -1.41 12.82 -2.33
C MET A 96 -2.12 11.69 -3.08
N PHE A 97 -2.00 11.69 -4.40
CA PHE A 97 -2.40 10.57 -5.24
C PHE A 97 -1.16 9.79 -5.67
N LEU A 98 -1.13 8.48 -5.42
CA LEU A 98 -0.05 7.60 -5.81
C LEU A 98 -0.53 6.61 -6.87
N ARG A 99 0.20 6.54 -7.99
CA ARG A 99 -0.05 5.58 -9.07
C ARG A 99 0.89 4.38 -8.92
N TRP A 100 0.36 3.18 -8.82
CA TRP A 100 1.14 1.96 -8.49
C TRP A 100 2.15 1.53 -9.56
N VAL A 101 1.92 1.94 -10.81
CA VAL A 101 2.73 1.56 -11.99
C VAL A 101 4.23 1.87 -11.80
N SER A 102 4.57 2.73 -10.84
CA SER A 102 5.94 2.98 -10.42
C SER A 102 6.44 2.06 -9.28
N SER A 103 6.36 0.71 -9.41
CA SER A 103 7.11 -0.29 -8.62
C SER A 103 7.40 0.11 -7.16
N CYS A 104 6.35 0.31 -6.38
CA CYS A 104 6.47 0.62 -4.95
C CYS A 104 6.37 -0.69 -4.15
N ARG A 105 7.17 -0.83 -3.09
CA ARG A 105 7.01 -1.92 -2.12
C ARG A 105 6.29 -1.36 -0.90
N MET A 106 5.12 -1.94 -0.57
CA MET A 106 4.38 -1.54 0.61
C MET A 106 4.76 -2.39 1.82
N HIS A 107 4.91 -1.72 2.96
CA HIS A 107 5.09 -2.31 4.27
C HIS A 107 3.96 -1.75 5.15
N ALA A 108 3.06 -2.60 5.63
CA ALA A 108 2.07 -2.18 6.62
C ALA A 108 2.79 -1.98 7.96
N LEU A 109 2.59 -0.82 8.60
CA LEU A 109 3.20 -0.50 9.91
C LEU A 109 2.29 -0.83 11.09
N SER A 110 1.17 -1.51 10.87
CA SER A 110 0.41 -2.07 11.98
C SER A 110 1.19 -3.26 12.54
N GLY A 111 1.75 -3.08 13.75
CA GLY A 111 2.39 -4.14 14.51
C GLY A 111 1.59 -5.44 14.43
N LYS A 112 2.31 -6.53 14.09
CA LYS A 112 1.85 -7.89 13.80
C LYS A 112 1.18 -8.09 12.44
N LEU A 113 2.02 -8.31 11.42
CA LEU A 113 1.73 -9.27 10.35
C LEU A 113 2.35 -10.61 10.77
N THR A 114 1.56 -11.50 11.36
CA THR A 114 1.92 -12.92 11.47
C THR A 114 1.85 -13.55 10.09
N LEU A 115 3.01 -13.82 9.46
CA LEU A 115 3.06 -14.76 8.35
C LEU A 115 2.74 -16.16 8.88
N SER A 116 2.02 -16.95 8.09
CA SER A 116 1.60 -18.34 8.35
C SER A 116 2.75 -19.34 8.60
N SER A 117 4.00 -18.89 8.69
CA SER A 117 5.20 -19.69 8.94
C SER A 117 5.86 -19.41 10.30
N GLY A 118 5.14 -18.86 11.28
CA GLY A 118 5.62 -18.78 12.68
C GLY A 118 6.76 -17.77 12.93
N VAL A 119 7.20 -17.01 11.92
CA VAL A 119 8.22 -15.97 12.07
C VAL A 119 7.52 -14.63 12.30
N THR A 120 7.56 -14.16 13.55
CA THR A 120 7.11 -12.81 13.92
C THR A 120 8.22 -11.82 13.60
N LEU A 121 8.05 -11.00 12.55
CA LEU A 121 8.91 -9.85 12.28
C LEU A 121 8.30 -8.61 12.92
N LEU A 122 8.88 -8.19 14.04
CA LEU A 122 8.61 -6.91 14.70
C LEU A 122 9.38 -5.81 13.97
N PHE A 123 8.66 -4.80 13.47
CA PHE A 123 9.17 -3.44 13.30
C PHE A 123 8.21 -2.49 14.00
#